data_AF-A0AAP4BY22-F1
#
_entry.id   AF-A0AAP4BY22-F1
#
_cell.length_a   1.000
_cell.length_b   1.000
_cell.length_c   1.000
_cell.angle_alpha   90.00
_cell.angle_beta   90.00
_cell.angle_gamma   90.00
#
_symmetry.space_group_name_H-M   'P 1'
#
loop_
_entity.id
_entity.type
_entity.pdbx_description
1 polymer ?
#
loop_
_entity_poly.entity_id
_entity_poly.type
_entity_poly.pdbx_seq_one_letter_code
_entity_poly.pdbx_strand_id
1 'polypeptide(L)' 'MPEKLPEVARETEKIPSSKVAAARLIIKRAKEGKGKIEITPRIRELAGQDL' A
#
# COMPACT_ATOMS: atom_id res chain seq x y z
N MET A 1 29.42 -13.28 27.33
CA MET A 1 29.47 -12.92 25.90
C MET A 1 28.06 -12.46 25.53
N PRO A 2 27.83 -11.23 25.06
CA PRO A 2 26.47 -10.80 24.74
C PRO A 2 26.09 -11.34 23.37
N GLU A 3 25.02 -12.15 23.34
CA GLU A 3 24.39 -12.64 22.12
C GLU A 3 23.92 -11.45 21.28
N LYS A 4 24.61 -11.24 20.15
CA LYS A 4 24.18 -10.28 19.15
C LYS A 4 22.98 -10.88 18.42
N LEU A 5 21.79 -10.49 18.86
CA LEU A 5 20.54 -10.78 18.16
C LEU A 5 20.70 -10.32 16.69
N PRO A 6 20.31 -11.15 15.70
CA PRO A 6 20.44 -10.76 14.31
C PRO A 6 19.55 -9.54 14.07
N GLU A 7 20.17 -8.44 13.63
CA GLU A 7 19.46 -7.31 13.04
C GLU A 7 18.66 -7.87 11.86
N VAL A 8 17.36 -8.09 12.08
CA VAL A 8 16.42 -8.44 11.03
C VAL A 8 16.49 -7.27 10.06
N ALA A 9 17.21 -7.49 8.96
CA ALA A 9 17.28 -6.57 7.85
C ALA A 9 15.83 -6.28 7.48
N ARG A 10 15.37 -5.09 7.85
CA ARG A 10 14.13 -4.53 7.33
C ARG A 10 14.44 -4.24 5.88
N GLU A 11 14.40 -5.27 5.04
CA GLU A 11 14.23 -5.09 3.62
C GLU A 11 13.01 -4.19 3.51
N THR A 12 13.27 -2.94 3.12
CA THR A 12 12.22 -2.01 2.75
C THR A 12 11.65 -2.61 1.48
N GLU A 13 10.73 -3.57 1.65
CA GLU A 13 10.05 -4.28 0.58
C GLU A 13 9.38 -3.19 -0.25
N LYS A 14 10.06 -2.77 -1.32
CA LYS A 14 9.59 -1.70 -2.18
C LYS A 14 8.21 -2.13 -2.64
N ILE A 15 7.21 -1.33 -2.30
CA ILE A 15 5.84 -1.65 -2.65
C ILE A 15 5.80 -1.86 -4.17
N PRO A 16 5.41 -3.05 -4.64
CA PRO A 16 5.44 -3.35 -6.06
C PRO A 16 4.49 -2.40 -6.80
N SER A 17 4.94 -1.89 -7.94
CA SER A 17 4.22 -0.92 -8.78
C SER A 17 2.81 -1.40 -9.14
N SER A 18 2.61 -2.71 -9.27
CA SER A 18 1.30 -3.34 -9.50
C SER A 18 0.30 -3.05 -8.38
N LYS A 19 0.73 -3.05 -7.11
CA LYS A 19 -0.15 -2.73 -5.96
C LYS A 19 -0.56 -1.26 -5.97
N VAL A 20 0.36 -0.36 -6.33
CA VAL A 20 0.08 1.08 -6.51
C VAL A 20 -0.91 1.32 -7.64
N ALA A 21 -0.71 0.67 -8.79
CA ALA A 21 -1.61 0.76 -9.93
C ALA A 21 -3.01 0.25 -9.61
N ALA A 22 -3.11 -0.89 -8.91
CA ALA A 22 -4.38 -1.42 -8.44
C ALA A 22 -5.09 -0.43 -7.49
N ALA A 23 -4.38 0.11 -6.50
CA ALA A 23 -4.94 1.10 -5.57
C ALA A 23 -5.51 2.34 -6.29
N ARG A 24 -4.78 2.86 -7.28
CA ARG A 24 -5.24 3.98 -8.11
C ARG A 24 -6.50 3.64 -8.92
N LEU A 25 -6.58 2.44 -9.48
CA LEU A 25 -7.76 1.97 -10.22
C LEU A 25 -8.98 1.82 -9.32
N ILE A 26 -8.79 1.33 -8.10
CA ILE A 26 -9.86 1.21 -7.10
C ILE A 26 -10.43 2.59 -6.77
N ILE A 27 -9.56 3.58 -6.48
CA ILE A 27 -9.97 4.96 -6.23
C ILE A 27 -10.71 5.56 -7.43
N LYS A 28 -10.17 5.38 -8.64
CA LYS A 28 -10.82 5.88 -9.85
C LYS A 28 -12.23 5.31 -10.03
N ARG A 29 -12.38 3.99 -9.90
CA ARG A 29 -13.67 3.29 -10.03
C ARG A 29 -14.67 3.71 -8.97
N ALA A 30 -14.22 3.94 -7.73
CA ALA A 30 -15.08 4.44 -6.67
C ALA A 30 -15.58 5.86 -6.98
N LYS A 31 -14.72 6.76 -7.49
CA LYS A 31 -15.13 8.10 -7.93
C LYS A 31 -16.14 8.07 -9.08
N GLU A 32 -16.05 7.07 -9.95
CA GLU A 32 -17.02 6.84 -11.04
C GLU A 32 -18.34 6.19 -10.57
N GLY A 33 -18.51 5.91 -9.28
CA GLY A 33 -19.68 5.20 -8.73
C GLY A 33 -19.73 3.70 -9.09
N LYS A 34 -18.63 3.15 -9.63
CA LYS A 34 -18.50 1.75 -10.06
C LYS A 34 -17.66 0.91 -9.08
N GLY A 35 -17.21 1.51 -7.98
CA GLY A 35 -16.44 0.83 -6.94
C GLY A 35 -17.37 -0.05 -6.08
N LYS A 36 -17.11 -1.36 -6.09
CA LYS A 36 -17.82 -2.33 -5.23
C LYS A 36 -17.11 -2.61 -3.91
N ILE A 37 -15.97 -1.97 -3.68
CA ILE A 37 -15.09 -2.19 -2.54
C ILE A 37 -14.83 -0.86 -1.83
N GLU A 38 -14.82 -0.91 -0.51
CA GLU A 38 -14.54 0.24 0.34
C GLU A 38 -13.09 0.69 0.20
N ILE A 39 -12.87 2.00 0.22
CA ILE A 39 -11.53 2.58 0.14
C ILE A 39 -10.95 2.70 1.53
N THR A 40 -10.16 1.70 1.90
CA THR A 40 -9.43 1.66 3.18
C THR A 40 -8.26 2.66 3.20
N PRO A 41 -7.78 3.08 4.39
CA PRO A 41 -6.62 3.96 4.53
C PRO A 41 -5.40 3.43 3.76
N ARG A 42 -5.17 2.12 3.81
CA ARG A 42 -4.06 1.48 3.10
C ARG A 42 -4.13 1.67 1.58
N ILE A 43 -5.32 1.66 0.98
CA ILE A 43 -5.48 1.90 -0.46
C ILE A 43 -5.16 3.35 -0.80
N ARG A 44 -5.49 4.31 0.08
CA ARG A 44 -5.15 5.73 -0.09
C ARG A 44 -3.65 5.96 -0.03
N GLU A 45 -3.00 5.39 0.98
CA GLU A 45 -1.53 5.40 1.12
C GLU A 45 -0.86 4.82 -0.13
N LEU A 46 -1.31 3.64 -0.58
CA LEU A 46 -0.76 2.97 -1.77
C LEU A 46 -0.98 3.77 -3.05
N ALA A 47 -2.05 4.54 -3.16
CA ALA A 47 -2.32 5.37 -4.32
C ALA A 47 -1.56 6.70 -4.32
N GLY A 48 -0.97 7.07 -3.19
CA GLY A 48 -0.34 8.37 -2.97
C GLY A 48 -1.35 9.51 -2.80
N GLN A 49 -2.57 9.22 -2.31
CA GLN A 49 -3.45 10.25 -1.78
C GLN A 49 -3.14 10.40 -0.30
N ASP A 50 -2.22 11.30 0.02
CA ASP A 50 -2.12 11.88 1.35
C ASP A 50 -3.45 12.58 1.66
N LEU A 51 -3.95 12.39 2.88
CA LEU A 51 -5.27 12.85 3.33
C LEU A 51 -5.36 14.37 3.37
#